data_AF-A0A936UJA3-F1
#
_entry.id   AF-A0A936UJA3-F1
#
_cell.length_a   1.000
_cell.length_b   1.000
_cell.length_c   1.000
_cell.angle_alpha   90.00
_cell.angle_beta   90.00
_cell.angle_gamma   90.00
#
_symmetry.space_group_name_H-M   'P 1'
#
loop_
_entity.id
_entity.type
_entity.pdbx_description
1 polymer ?
#
loop_
_entity_poly.entity_id
_entity_poly.type
_entity_poly.pdbx_seq_one_letter_code
_entity_poly.pdbx_strand_id
1 'polypeptide(L)'
;MKTISAVIITINNKDVVNAIDSVRSSCSQIVVVDTGSTQEHLGFLKQIEGIELHYFKWCEDFSAARNYGLQFANGDYTLTIDSDEVLEKQIHADMLTADIYGLLQKNNSTNKIWSSRLFKNKIGITYRNKLHETIDHFITPNNYLRCDAKLIHTGYALSMEDLTKKVRQELKNN
;
A
#
# COMPACT_ATOMS: atom_id res chain seq x y z
N MET A 1 1.14 9.41 -22.35
CA MET A 1 0.75 8.12 -21.73
C MET A 1 0.51 8.41 -20.27
N LYS A 2 -0.54 7.83 -19.69
CA LYS A 2 -0.82 7.98 -18.26
C LYS A 2 0.26 7.26 -17.44
N THR A 3 0.49 7.70 -16.22
CA THR A 3 1.47 7.10 -15.30
C THR A 3 0.85 6.69 -13.96
N ILE A 4 1.48 5.73 -13.29
CA ILE A 4 1.09 5.26 -11.96
C ILE A 4 2.29 5.39 -11.02
N SER A 5 2.04 5.94 -9.83
CA SER A 5 2.95 5.90 -8.68
C SER A 5 2.51 4.82 -7.72
N ALA A 6 3.41 3.94 -7.28
CA ALA A 6 3.16 3.05 -6.16
C ALA A 6 3.53 3.75 -4.85
N VAL A 7 2.72 3.58 -3.81
CA VAL A 7 3.03 3.99 -2.43
C VAL A 7 2.97 2.77 -1.54
N ILE A 8 4.11 2.43 -0.94
CA ILE A 8 4.31 1.29 -0.04
C ILE A 8 4.68 1.82 1.33
N ILE A 9 3.98 1.37 2.37
CA ILE A 9 4.38 1.59 3.77
C ILE A 9 5.07 0.32 4.30
N THR A 10 6.18 0.46 5.03
CA THR A 10 6.91 -0.69 5.56
C THR A 10 7.56 -0.42 6.92
N ILE A 11 7.72 -1.49 7.70
CA ILE A 11 8.55 -1.52 8.92
C ILE A 11 9.12 -2.92 9.13
N ASN A 12 10.45 -3.04 9.10
CA ASN A 12 11.18 -4.28 9.34
C ASN A 12 10.68 -5.51 8.55
N ASN A 13 10.06 -5.31 7.39
CA ASN A 13 9.43 -6.39 6.62
C ASN A 13 10.25 -6.71 5.38
N LYS A 14 10.88 -7.88 5.34
CA LYS A 14 11.70 -8.32 4.21
C LYS A 14 10.86 -8.62 2.95
N ASP A 15 9.57 -8.89 3.09
CA ASP A 15 8.67 -9.15 1.96
C ASP A 15 8.44 -7.90 1.09
N VAL A 16 8.83 -6.72 1.58
CA VAL A 16 8.73 -5.44 0.85
C VAL A 16 9.39 -5.49 -0.53
N VAL A 17 10.43 -6.31 -0.73
CA VAL A 17 11.05 -6.51 -2.04
C VAL A 17 10.08 -7.12 -3.03
N ASN A 18 9.30 -8.12 -2.61
CA ASN A 18 8.29 -8.75 -3.48
C ASN A 18 7.21 -7.73 -3.85
N ALA A 19 6.79 -6.88 -2.90
CA ALA A 19 5.84 -5.79 -3.16
C ALA A 19 6.40 -4.81 -4.20
N ILE A 20 7.63 -4.33 -3.99
CA ILE A 20 8.34 -3.41 -4.90
C ILE A 20 8.45 -4.01 -6.31
N ASP A 21 8.95 -5.24 -6.42
CA ASP A 21 9.18 -5.87 -7.72
C ASP A 21 7.87 -6.14 -8.47
N SER A 22 6.80 -6.48 -7.75
CA SER A 22 5.49 -6.73 -8.36
C SER A 22 4.88 -5.51 -9.06
N VAL A 23 5.20 -4.30 -8.60
CA VAL A 23 4.63 -3.06 -9.14
C VAL A 23 5.47 -2.41 -10.23
N ARG A 24 6.74 -2.81 -10.41
CA ARG A 24 7.68 -2.22 -11.39
C ARG A 24 7.17 -2.21 -12.83
N SER A 25 6.42 -3.25 -13.21
CA SER A 25 5.86 -3.36 -14.56
C SER A 25 4.70 -2.37 -14.83
N SER A 26 4.10 -1.83 -13.77
CA SER A 26 2.91 -0.97 -13.83
C SER A 26 3.18 0.47 -13.46
N CYS A 27 4.20 0.71 -12.63
CA CYS A 27 4.45 2.00 -12.00
C CYS A 27 5.76 2.62 -12.47
N SER A 28 5.71 3.89 -12.86
CA SER A 28 6.89 4.68 -13.23
C SER A 28 7.61 5.28 -12.03
N GLN A 29 6.95 5.30 -10.86
CA GLN A 29 7.48 5.79 -9.60
C GLN A 29 7.10 4.80 -8.48
N ILE A 30 8.02 4.52 -7.56
CA ILE A 30 7.78 3.68 -6.40
C ILE A 30 8.23 4.45 -5.15
N VAL A 31 7.27 4.91 -4.37
CA VAL A 31 7.50 5.60 -3.10
C VAL A 31 7.42 4.57 -1.98
N VAL A 32 8.49 4.45 -1.20
CA VAL A 32 8.55 3.59 -0.01
C VAL A 32 8.63 4.49 1.21
N VAL A 33 7.66 4.38 2.11
CA VAL A 33 7.62 5.07 3.39
C VAL A 33 7.99 4.09 4.49
N ASP A 34 9.21 4.25 5.02
CA ASP A 34 9.67 3.52 6.19
C ASP A 34 9.15 4.18 7.47
N THR A 35 8.50 3.41 8.34
CA THR A 35 7.89 3.95 9.55
C THR A 35 8.72 3.75 10.82
N GLY A 36 9.99 3.33 10.73
CA GLY A 36 10.86 3.15 11.90
C GLY A 36 11.59 1.81 11.92
N SER A 37 12.10 1.37 10.78
CA SER A 37 12.88 0.13 10.71
C SER A 37 14.25 0.25 11.39
N THR A 38 14.87 -0.90 11.67
CA THR A 38 16.24 -0.98 12.16
C THR A 38 17.23 -0.41 11.15
N GLN A 39 18.42 0.01 11.61
CA GLN A 39 19.48 0.50 10.71
C GLN A 39 19.90 -0.55 9.67
N GLU A 40 19.85 -1.84 10.03
CA GLU A 40 20.12 -2.95 9.11
C GLU A 40 19.08 -2.97 7.97
N HIS A 41 17.78 -2.91 8.31
CA HIS A 41 16.72 -2.95 7.31
C HIS A 41 16.67 -1.67 6.47
N LEU A 42 16.97 -0.50 7.05
CA LEU A 42 17.14 0.74 6.30
C LEU A 42 18.33 0.67 5.34
N GLY A 43 19.44 0.07 5.77
CA GLY A 43 20.61 -0.19 4.93
C GLY A 43 20.24 -1.05 3.71
N PHE A 44 19.43 -2.08 3.94
CA PHE A 44 18.87 -2.93 2.89
C PHE A 44 17.96 -2.17 1.91
N LEU A 45 16.99 -1.40 2.40
CA LEU A 45 16.09 -0.62 1.55
C LEU A 45 16.85 0.37 0.65
N LYS A 46 17.91 1.00 1.17
CA LYS A 46 18.76 1.93 0.40
C LYS A 46 19.51 1.28 -0.78
N GLN A 47 19.68 -0.04 -0.78
CA GLN A 47 20.31 -0.75 -1.91
C GLN A 47 19.33 -1.08 -3.03
N ILE A 48 18.02 -0.90 -2.82
CA ILE A 48 17.02 -1.21 -3.83
C ILE A 48 16.98 -0.08 -4.86
N GLU A 49 17.24 -0.41 -6.11
CA GLU A 49 17.27 0.59 -7.19
C GLU A 49 15.86 1.04 -7.61
N GLY A 50 15.74 2.32 -7.99
CA GLY A 50 14.50 2.85 -8.55
C GLY A 50 13.34 2.99 -7.57
N ILE A 51 13.63 3.05 -6.26
CA ILE A 51 12.65 3.46 -5.25
C ILE A 51 13.00 4.85 -4.69
N GLU A 52 11.97 5.59 -4.29
CA GLU A 52 12.08 6.82 -3.50
C GLU A 52 11.79 6.47 -2.04
N LEU A 53 12.85 6.42 -1.22
CA LEU A 53 12.74 6.07 0.20
C LEU A 53 12.51 7.31 1.06
N HIS A 54 11.41 7.33 1.79
CA HIS A 54 11.03 8.38 2.73
C HIS A 54 10.90 7.82 4.14
N TYR A 55 11.24 8.67 5.12
CA TYR A 55 11.15 8.32 6.53
C TYR A 55 9.96 9.02 7.16
N PHE A 56 9.14 8.26 7.88
CA PHE A 56 8.03 8.77 8.67
C PHE A 56 8.14 8.24 10.09
N LYS A 57 8.13 9.13 11.09
CA LYS A 57 8.18 8.68 12.48
C LYS A 57 6.83 8.04 12.85
N TRP A 58 6.82 6.75 13.20
CA TRP A 58 5.60 6.08 13.66
C TRP A 58 4.88 6.85 14.77
N CYS A 59 3.58 7.04 14.58
CA CYS A 59 2.72 7.81 15.49
C CYS A 59 1.41 7.08 15.80
N GLU A 60 1.42 5.73 15.74
CA GLU A 60 0.24 4.88 15.98
C GLU A 60 -0.94 5.20 15.04
N ASP A 61 -0.62 5.63 13.82
CA ASP A 61 -1.60 6.03 12.80
C ASP A 61 -1.11 5.63 11.41
N PHE A 62 -1.68 4.55 10.87
CA PHE A 62 -1.38 4.09 9.51
C PHE A 62 -1.84 5.11 8.46
N SER A 63 -2.98 5.76 8.69
CA SER A 63 -3.50 6.79 7.78
C SER A 63 -2.52 7.95 7.66
N ALA A 64 -1.89 8.37 8.76
CA ALA A 64 -0.87 9.42 8.73
C ALA A 64 0.35 9.04 7.87
N ALA A 65 0.85 7.80 8.01
CA ALA A 65 1.96 7.31 7.21
C ALA A 65 1.60 7.20 5.71
N ARG A 66 0.40 6.71 5.39
CA ARG A 66 -0.07 6.67 4.00
C ARG A 66 -0.23 8.06 3.42
N ASN A 67 -0.92 8.96 4.13
CA ASN A 67 -1.13 10.33 3.70
C ASN A 67 0.20 11.06 3.47
N TYR A 68 1.22 10.81 4.31
CA TYR A 68 2.57 11.29 4.07
C TYR A 68 3.14 10.73 2.76
N GLY A 69 3.01 9.42 2.51
CA GLY A 69 3.42 8.81 1.22
C GLY A 69 2.71 9.39 0.00
N LEU A 70 1.41 9.67 0.10
CA LEU A 70 0.61 10.26 -0.99
C LEU A 70 1.13 11.62 -1.45
N GLN A 71 1.83 12.36 -0.59
CA GLN A 71 2.41 13.67 -0.94
C GLN A 71 3.53 13.58 -1.97
N PHE A 72 4.18 12.42 -2.07
CA PHE A 72 5.31 12.19 -2.99
C PHE A 72 4.88 11.53 -4.31
N ALA A 73 3.66 10.98 -4.36
CA ALA A 73 3.13 10.32 -5.55
C ALA A 73 2.80 11.34 -6.66
N ASN A 74 3.56 11.31 -7.76
CA ASN A 74 3.49 12.30 -8.83
C ASN A 74 2.81 11.83 -10.13
N GLY A 75 2.41 10.55 -10.20
CA GLY A 75 1.75 9.97 -11.36
C GLY A 75 0.35 10.53 -11.62
N ASP A 76 -0.27 10.14 -12.73
CA ASP A 76 -1.70 10.43 -12.95
C ASP A 76 -2.60 9.67 -11.98
N TYR A 77 -2.14 8.47 -11.57
CA TYR A 77 -2.77 7.61 -10.58
C TYR A 77 -1.79 7.19 -9.49
N THR A 78 -2.32 6.88 -8.31
CA THR A 78 -1.58 6.28 -7.21
C THR A 78 -2.15 4.91 -6.86
N LEU A 79 -1.28 3.90 -6.81
CA LEU A 79 -1.54 2.57 -6.28
C LEU A 79 -0.97 2.48 -4.86
N THR A 80 -1.82 2.27 -3.87
CA THR A 80 -1.36 1.89 -2.53
C THR A 80 -1.29 0.38 -2.40
N ILE A 81 -0.21 -0.12 -1.85
CA ILE A 81 0.04 -1.55 -1.65
C ILE A 81 0.80 -1.73 -0.33
N ASP A 82 0.49 -2.79 0.41
CA ASP A 82 1.16 -3.08 1.68
C ASP A 82 2.47 -3.85 1.45
N SER A 83 3.43 -3.73 2.39
CA SER A 83 4.74 -4.38 2.24
C SER A 83 4.72 -5.92 2.20
N ASP A 84 3.59 -6.54 2.53
CA ASP A 84 3.32 -7.97 2.48
C ASP A 84 2.26 -8.32 1.42
N GLU A 85 2.00 -7.44 0.46
CA GLU A 85 1.13 -7.66 -0.69
C GLU A 85 1.94 -7.67 -2.00
N VAL A 86 1.51 -8.51 -2.94
CA VAL A 86 2.07 -8.61 -4.30
C VAL A 86 0.98 -8.35 -5.31
N LEU A 87 1.26 -7.49 -6.29
CA LEU A 87 0.38 -7.27 -7.43
C LEU A 87 0.45 -8.46 -8.40
N GLU A 88 -0.65 -9.21 -8.52
CA GLU A 88 -0.70 -10.46 -9.32
C GLU A 88 -0.55 -10.20 -10.83
N LYS A 89 -0.99 -9.03 -11.31
CA LYS A 89 -1.04 -8.69 -12.73
C LYS A 89 -0.74 -7.22 -12.95
N GLN A 90 0.02 -6.93 -14.00
CA GLN A 90 0.32 -5.55 -14.37
C GLN A 90 -0.95 -4.74 -14.67
N ILE A 91 -0.92 -3.46 -14.31
CA ILE A 91 -1.96 -2.47 -14.60
C ILE A 91 -1.44 -1.54 -15.68
N HIS A 92 -2.17 -1.47 -16.79
CA HIS A 92 -1.86 -0.55 -17.88
C HIS A 92 -2.55 0.80 -17.62
N ALA A 93 -1.77 1.82 -17.30
CA ALA A 93 -2.27 3.15 -16.95
C ALA A 93 -3.21 3.75 -18.01
N ASP A 94 -2.93 3.54 -19.29
CA ASP A 94 -3.73 4.08 -20.39
C ASP A 94 -5.15 3.50 -20.45
N MET A 95 -5.38 2.31 -19.87
CA MET A 95 -6.70 1.67 -19.78
C MET A 95 -7.56 2.21 -18.62
N LEU A 96 -7.00 3.05 -17.74
CA LEU A 96 -7.73 3.61 -16.60
C LEU A 96 -8.65 4.74 -17.06
N THR A 97 -9.91 4.68 -16.68
CA THR A 97 -10.99 5.60 -17.07
C THR A 97 -11.78 6.14 -15.88
N ALA A 98 -11.84 5.41 -14.76
CA ALA A 98 -12.48 5.87 -13.53
C ALA A 98 -11.52 6.64 -12.63
N ASP A 99 -12.08 7.34 -11.65
CA ASP A 99 -11.29 8.06 -10.64
C ASP A 99 -10.77 7.11 -9.55
N ILE A 100 -11.55 6.07 -9.20
CA ILE A 100 -11.20 5.12 -8.15
C ILE A 100 -11.37 3.70 -8.67
N TYR A 101 -10.42 2.86 -8.32
CA TYR A 101 -10.40 1.44 -8.61
C TYR A 101 -10.29 0.63 -7.31
N GLY A 102 -11.27 -0.25 -7.12
CA GLY A 102 -11.14 -1.33 -6.16
C GLY A 102 -10.27 -2.44 -6.71
N LEU A 103 -9.35 -2.96 -5.90
CA LEU A 103 -8.61 -4.19 -6.18
C LEU A 103 -9.06 -5.27 -5.21
N LEU A 104 -9.07 -6.51 -5.68
CA LEU A 104 -9.39 -7.67 -4.86
C LEU A 104 -8.14 -8.08 -4.06
N GLN A 105 -8.24 -8.02 -2.73
CA GLN A 105 -7.25 -8.61 -1.84
C GLN A 105 -7.57 -10.08 -1.62
N LYS A 106 -6.58 -10.95 -1.77
CA LYS A 106 -6.67 -12.38 -1.49
C LYS A 106 -5.66 -12.75 -0.42
N ASN A 107 -6.16 -13.27 0.70
CA ASN A 107 -5.32 -13.81 1.75
C ASN A 107 -5.23 -15.35 1.68
N ASN A 108 -4.34 -15.92 2.48
CA ASN A 108 -4.12 -17.37 2.57
C ASN A 108 -5.34 -18.14 3.12
N SER A 109 -6.24 -17.47 3.85
CA SER A 109 -7.40 -18.08 4.51
C SER A 109 -8.69 -18.06 3.69
N THR A 110 -8.60 -17.97 2.36
CA THR A 110 -9.72 -17.92 1.38
C THR A 110 -10.58 -16.64 1.41
N ASN A 111 -10.31 -15.72 2.33
CA ASN A 111 -11.03 -14.46 2.43
C ASN A 111 -10.66 -13.53 1.27
N LYS A 112 -11.69 -12.92 0.68
CA LYS A 112 -11.61 -12.05 -0.49
C LYS A 112 -12.32 -10.74 -0.17
N ILE A 113 -11.58 -9.63 -0.17
CA ILE A 113 -12.11 -8.31 0.18
C ILE A 113 -11.77 -7.35 -0.96
N TRP A 114 -12.76 -6.59 -1.42
CA TRP A 114 -12.52 -5.47 -2.34
C TRP A 114 -12.20 -4.22 -1.53
N SER A 115 -11.13 -3.55 -1.91
CA SER A 115 -10.70 -2.29 -1.29
C SER A 115 -10.25 -1.31 -2.36
N SER A 116 -10.59 -0.03 -2.19
CA SER A 116 -10.08 1.06 -3.02
C SER A 116 -8.57 1.19 -2.79
N ARG A 117 -7.78 0.83 -3.82
CA ARG A 117 -6.30 0.77 -3.74
C ARG A 117 -5.62 1.54 -4.87
N LEU A 118 -6.35 1.85 -5.94
CA LEU A 118 -5.84 2.63 -7.06
C LEU A 118 -6.76 3.83 -7.27
N PHE A 119 -6.21 5.03 -7.34
CA PHE A 119 -7.00 6.24 -7.46
C PHE A 119 -6.27 7.31 -8.27
N LYS A 120 -7.04 8.14 -8.96
CA LYS A 120 -6.53 9.27 -9.71
C LYS A 120 -5.97 10.31 -8.75
N ASN A 121 -4.82 10.86 -9.07
CA ASN A 121 -4.19 11.87 -8.23
C ASN A 121 -4.95 13.21 -8.29
N LYS A 122 -4.77 14.02 -7.24
CA LYS A 122 -5.35 15.38 -7.10
C LYS A 122 -6.89 15.45 -7.06
N ILE A 123 -7.57 14.34 -6.77
CA ILE A 123 -9.03 14.33 -6.52
C ILE A 123 -9.39 14.49 -5.02
N GLY A 124 -8.39 14.71 -4.15
CA GLY A 124 -8.62 14.87 -2.70
C GLY A 124 -8.77 13.55 -1.95
N ILE A 125 -8.04 12.50 -2.36
CA ILE A 125 -7.97 11.24 -1.60
C ILE A 125 -7.18 11.47 -0.31
N THR A 126 -7.73 11.05 0.81
CA THR A 126 -7.07 11.07 2.11
C THR A 126 -7.52 9.86 2.91
N TYR A 127 -6.60 9.20 3.60
CA TYR A 127 -6.92 8.14 4.55
C TYR A 127 -7.35 8.75 5.88
N ARG A 128 -8.44 8.22 6.44
CA ARG A 128 -8.91 8.53 7.80
C ARG A 128 -9.06 7.24 8.61
N ASN A 129 -9.06 7.43 9.93
CA ASN A 129 -9.08 6.42 10.97
C ASN A 129 -7.72 5.74 11.17
N LYS A 130 -7.23 5.77 12.41
CA LYS A 130 -5.89 5.28 12.79
C LYS A 130 -5.68 3.78 12.55
N LEU A 131 -6.76 2.99 12.62
CA LEU A 131 -6.75 1.52 12.66
C LEU A 131 -7.55 0.85 11.53
N HIS A 132 -8.69 1.43 11.11
CA HIS A 132 -9.54 0.93 10.03
C HIS A 132 -9.50 1.93 8.88
N GLU A 133 -8.35 1.99 8.20
CA GLU A 133 -8.09 2.95 7.15
C GLU A 133 -9.21 2.92 6.10
N THR A 134 -9.98 4.00 6.04
CA THR A 134 -10.96 4.23 4.98
C THR A 134 -10.51 5.43 4.16
N ILE A 135 -10.58 5.31 2.84
CA ILE A 135 -10.45 6.48 1.98
C ILE A 135 -11.65 7.37 2.24
N ASP A 136 -11.37 8.58 2.72
CA ASP A 136 -12.35 9.64 2.90
C ASP A 136 -12.61 10.34 1.56
N HIS A 137 -13.32 9.63 0.70
CA HIS A 137 -13.76 10.16 -0.59
C HIS A 137 -15.12 9.58 -0.94
N PHE A 138 -15.97 10.39 -1.57
CA PHE A 138 -17.33 9.96 -1.90
C PHE A 138 -17.30 8.98 -3.08
N ILE A 139 -17.45 7.69 -2.78
CA ILE A 139 -17.49 6.62 -3.78
C ILE A 139 -18.93 6.52 -4.30
N THR A 140 -19.08 6.63 -5.62
CA THR A 140 -20.34 6.48 -6.34
C THR A 140 -20.19 5.44 -7.45
N PRO A 141 -21.28 4.88 -7.97
CA PRO A 141 -21.22 4.02 -9.16
C PRO A 141 -20.60 4.68 -10.40
N ASN A 142 -20.54 6.02 -10.46
CA ASN A 142 -20.07 6.76 -11.63
C ASN A 142 -18.55 7.04 -11.61
N ASN A 143 -17.90 7.00 -10.45
CA ASN A 143 -16.47 7.28 -10.30
C ASN A 143 -15.64 6.07 -9.84
N TYR A 144 -16.28 4.91 -9.66
CA TYR A 144 -15.66 3.69 -9.17
C TYR A 144 -15.79 2.54 -10.16
N LEU A 145 -14.68 1.85 -10.41
CA LEU A 145 -14.65 0.58 -11.12
C LEU A 145 -13.86 -0.48 -10.33
N ARG A 146 -14.03 -1.74 -10.70
CA ARG A 146 -13.17 -2.83 -10.22
C ARG A 146 -12.03 -3.02 -11.19
N CYS A 147 -10.81 -3.16 -10.67
CA CYS A 147 -9.65 -3.54 -11.45
C CYS A 147 -9.58 -5.07 -11.54
N ASP A 148 -9.15 -5.58 -12.70
CA ASP A 148 -8.90 -7.01 -12.89
C ASP A 148 -7.65 -7.49 -12.14
N ALA A 149 -6.72 -6.58 -11.84
CA ALA A 149 -5.54 -6.87 -11.04
C ALA A 149 -5.91 -7.11 -9.58
N LYS A 150 -5.13 -7.98 -8.91
CA LYS A 150 -5.37 -8.41 -7.54
C LYS A 150 -4.13 -8.18 -6.69
N LEU A 151 -4.36 -8.03 -5.39
CA LEU A 151 -3.32 -7.99 -4.37
C LEU A 151 -3.32 -9.33 -3.63
N ILE A 152 -2.20 -10.04 -3.70
CA ILE A 152 -2.01 -11.33 -3.03
C ILE A 152 -1.20 -11.08 -1.77
N HIS A 153 -1.77 -11.38 -0.62
CA HIS A 153 -1.07 -11.22 0.65
C HIS A 153 -0.07 -12.36 0.81
N THR A 154 1.22 -12.04 0.77
CA THR A 154 2.33 -12.99 0.87
C THR A 154 2.84 -13.17 2.30
N GLY A 155 2.42 -12.30 3.22
CA GLY A 155 2.79 -12.42 4.63
C GLY A 155 2.55 -13.85 5.11
N TYR A 156 3.58 -14.46 5.71
CA TYR A 156 3.43 -15.68 6.48
C TYR A 156 2.17 -15.51 7.33
N ALA A 157 1.30 -16.51 7.34
CA ALA A 157 0.23 -16.57 8.32
C ALA A 157 0.90 -16.34 9.67
N LEU A 158 0.71 -15.14 10.26
CA LEU A 158 1.22 -14.84 11.59
C LEU A 158 0.80 -16.05 12.42
N SER A 159 1.78 -16.70 13.06
CA SER A 159 1.42 -17.77 13.98
C SER A 159 0.41 -17.17 14.96
N MET A 160 -0.48 -17.99 15.54
CA MET A 160 -1.40 -17.47 16.55
C MET A 160 -0.63 -16.72 17.66
N GLU A 161 0.63 -17.09 17.90
CA GLU A 161 1.57 -16.42 18.79
C GLU A 161 2.00 -15.02 18.32
N ASP A 162 2.25 -14.81 17.02
CA ASP A 162 2.61 -13.50 16.46
C ASP A 162 1.41 -12.56 16.31
N LEU A 163 0.23 -13.11 15.97
CA LEU A 163 -1.05 -12.41 16.08
C LEU A 163 -1.33 -12.03 17.53
N THR A 164 -1.08 -12.93 18.47
CA THR A 164 -1.25 -12.65 19.90
C THR A 164 -0.22 -11.65 20.39
N LYS A 165 1.01 -11.62 19.86
CA LYS A 165 1.99 -10.55 20.16
C LYS A 165 1.53 -9.22 19.58
N LYS A 166 1.04 -9.20 18.35
CA LYS A 166 0.49 -8.00 17.70
C LYS A 166 -0.70 -7.45 18.50
N VAL A 167 -1.66 -8.30 18.86
CA VAL A 167 -2.82 -7.96 19.70
C VAL A 167 -2.42 -7.60 21.14
N ARG A 168 -1.43 -8.27 21.75
CA ARG A 168 -0.93 -7.91 23.10
C ARG A 168 -0.15 -6.61 23.10
N GLN A 169 0.52 -6.27 22.01
CA GLN A 169 1.13 -4.96 21.81
C GLN A 169 0.02 -3.89 21.67
N GLU A 170 -1.06 -4.21 20.94
CA GLU A 170 -2.25 -3.36 20.77
C GLU A 170 -3.05 -3.15 22.08
N LEU A 171 -3.11 -4.15 22.97
CA LEU A 171 -3.84 -4.05 24.25
C LEU A 171 -3.05 -3.42 25.40
N LYS A 172 -1.72 -3.36 25.32
CA LYS A 172 -0.87 -2.69 26.33
C LYS A 172 -0.76 -1.17 26.14
N ASN A 173 -1.24 -0.67 25.01
CA ASN A 173 -1.21 0.76 24.64
C ASN A 173 -2.59 1.45 24.78
N ASN A 174 -3.57 0.76 25.38
CA ASN A 174 -4.82 1.34 25.92
C ASN A 174 -4.76 1.35 27.45
#